data_AF-A0A9P0P1B2-F1
#
_entry.id   AF-A0A9P0P1B2-F1
#
_cell.length_a   1.000
_cell.length_b   1.000
_cell.length_c   1.000
_cell.angle_alpha   90.00
_cell.angle_beta   90.00
_cell.angle_gamma   90.00
#
_symmetry.space_group_name_H-M   'P 1'
#
loop_
_entity.id
_entity.type
_entity.pdbx_description
1 polymer ?
#
loop_
_entity_poly.entity_id
_entity_poly.type
_entity_poly.pdbx_seq_one_letter_code
_entity_poly.pdbx_strand_id
1 'polypeptide(L)'
;MGDTMPDFSNLFYNIEGDLLSERKKNFRKLLEIPCFKQNSEQLHRALADLKPRTYLEGLFKVDALIHFKRTEELLEILKEGNEVYMSKLLKQTWFIKEVFDNMTCHEFVNKFLPTMSYSFKIKFIKKMCLIWDEAKHDELFVCIFDRYGLPLAKTNLHKCSAEKIHKTLELYEIKLTSNQEKHLFDRSENIFLDYILHHNESESLSKYDEPKVIGYVALKNPGFLLELKQQNAFVLHTLGRRTTKKIFNIVKEDVKNNVDAHQKLLKNSVMLIWQCCFYVWTILFCAFCDAQCLCFVSSHVTIK
;
A
#
# COMPACT_ATOMS: atom_id res chain seq x y z
N MET A 1 20.69 36.85 36.04
CA MET A 1 20.65 35.51 36.67
C MET A 1 21.01 34.52 35.59
N GLY A 2 22.14 33.83 35.72
CA GLY A 2 22.62 32.93 34.69
C GLY A 2 21.73 31.68 34.64
N ASP A 3 21.00 31.50 33.55
CA ASP A 3 20.29 30.26 33.29
C ASP A 3 21.34 29.17 33.08
N THR A 4 21.63 28.44 34.14
CA THR A 4 22.42 27.20 34.07
C THR A 4 21.64 26.25 33.19
N MET A 5 22.10 26.08 31.95
CA MET A 5 21.47 25.19 30.98
C MET A 5 21.30 23.79 31.59
N PRO A 6 20.11 23.18 31.49
CA PRO A 6 19.87 21.86 32.06
C PRO A 6 20.78 20.82 31.38
N ASP A 7 21.45 19.99 32.18
CA ASP A 7 22.28 18.90 31.66
C ASP A 7 21.38 17.73 31.18
N PHE A 8 21.41 17.48 29.87
CA PHE A 8 20.65 16.40 29.25
C PHE A 8 20.94 15.04 29.86
N SER A 9 22.21 14.74 30.15
CA SER A 9 22.62 13.43 30.68
C SER A 9 22.03 13.21 32.07
N ASN A 10 22.11 14.23 32.93
CA ASN A 10 21.55 14.17 34.28
C ASN A 10 20.02 14.00 34.25
N LEU A 11 19.32 14.75 33.39
CA LEU A 11 17.87 14.62 33.23
C LEU A 11 17.46 13.27 32.62
N PHE A 12 18.24 12.72 31.70
CA PHE A 12 17.99 11.43 31.08
C PHE A 12 18.05 10.29 32.10
N TYR A 13 19.05 10.30 32.98
CA TYR A 13 19.19 9.25 33.99
C TYR A 13 18.19 9.35 35.14
N ASN A 14 17.61 10.54 35.36
CA ASN A 14 16.66 10.81 36.44
C ASN A 14 15.23 11.00 35.92
N ILE A 15 14.85 10.31 34.83
CA ILE A 15 13.47 10.32 34.33
C ILE A 15 12.55 9.64 35.36
N GLU A 16 11.73 10.45 36.02
CA GLU A 16 10.77 9.99 37.03
C GLU A 16 9.57 9.24 36.43
N GLY A 17 8.92 8.42 37.26
CA GLY A 17 7.68 7.69 36.97
C GLY A 17 7.70 6.27 37.51
N ASP A 18 6.62 5.85 38.15
CA ASP A 18 6.49 4.50 38.72
C ASP A 18 6.10 3.50 37.63
N LEU A 19 5.33 3.97 36.63
CA LEU A 19 4.87 3.18 35.50
C LEU A 19 5.70 3.44 34.23
N LEU A 20 5.82 2.43 33.37
CA LEU A 20 6.51 2.53 32.08
C LEU A 20 5.90 3.62 31.16
N SER A 21 4.58 3.80 31.21
CA SER A 21 3.86 4.82 30.45
C SER A 21 4.22 6.24 30.89
N GLU A 22 4.40 6.46 32.19
CA GLU A 22 4.79 7.75 32.76
C GLU A 22 6.22 8.10 32.39
N ARG A 23 7.16 7.15 32.54
CA ARG A 23 8.55 7.34 32.11
C ARG A 23 8.65 7.71 30.64
N LYS A 24 7.88 7.05 29.76
CA LYS A 24 7.81 7.40 28.33
C LYS A 24 7.27 8.81 28.08
N LYS A 25 6.24 9.22 28.82
CA LYS A 25 5.66 10.56 28.72
C LYS A 25 6.65 11.62 29.17
N ASN A 26 7.32 11.40 30.31
CA ASN A 26 8.31 12.30 30.86
C ASN A 26 9.55 12.41 29.97
N PHE A 27 10.00 11.29 29.41
CA PHE A 27 11.05 11.29 28.39
C PHE A 27 10.69 12.11 27.15
N ARG A 28 9.46 12.00 26.63
CA ARG A 28 9.02 12.84 25.50
C ARG A 28 9.07 14.33 25.83
N LYS A 29 8.61 14.71 27.03
CA LYS A 29 8.72 16.10 27.50
C LYS A 29 10.17 16.58 27.56
N LEU A 30 11.10 15.71 27.98
CA LEU A 30 12.53 16.01 28.00
C LEU A 30 13.08 16.33 26.60
N LEU A 31 12.67 15.56 25.59
CA LEU A 31 13.09 15.80 24.20
C LEU A 31 12.54 17.12 23.62
N GLU A 32 11.40 17.59 24.14
CA GLU A 32 10.73 18.81 23.66
C GLU A 32 11.31 20.10 24.25
N ILE A 33 12.22 20.02 25.22
CA ILE A 33 12.80 21.21 25.84
C ILE A 33 13.61 22.01 24.79
N PRO A 34 13.27 23.30 24.53
CA PRO A 34 13.84 24.07 23.41
C PRO A 34 15.35 24.24 23.46
N CYS A 35 15.95 24.30 24.65
CA CYS A 35 17.39 24.53 24.83
C CYS A 35 18.25 23.42 24.18
N PHE A 36 17.74 22.19 24.10
CA PHE A 36 18.46 21.08 23.46
C PHE A 36 18.47 21.16 21.94
N LYS A 37 17.53 21.90 21.34
CA LYS A 37 17.53 22.11 19.88
C LYS A 37 18.52 23.20 19.45
N GLN A 38 18.79 24.16 20.33
CA GLN A 38 19.60 25.35 20.01
C GLN A 38 21.11 25.12 20.23
N ASN A 39 21.49 24.23 21.16
CA ASN A 39 22.90 23.95 21.48
C ASN A 39 23.32 22.53 21.04
N SER A 40 23.60 22.39 19.75
CA SER A 40 23.80 21.08 19.09
C SER A 40 25.07 20.35 19.52
N GLU A 41 26.15 21.06 19.88
CA GLU A 41 27.44 20.47 20.26
C GLU A 41 27.43 19.86 21.66
N GLN A 42 26.90 20.58 22.66
CA GLN A 42 26.80 20.07 24.02
C GLN A 42 25.87 18.85 24.05
N LEU A 43 24.75 18.90 23.33
CA LEU A 43 23.85 17.77 23.19
C LEU A 43 24.52 16.59 22.47
N HIS A 44 25.33 16.85 21.44
CA HIS A 44 26.05 15.78 20.74
C HIS A 44 27.01 15.05 21.69
N ARG A 45 27.83 15.79 22.47
CA ARG A 45 28.70 15.18 23.49
C ARG A 45 27.90 14.40 24.52
N ALA A 46 26.82 14.97 25.05
CA ALA A 46 25.97 14.29 26.02
C ALA A 46 25.40 12.98 25.44
N LEU A 47 24.87 12.98 24.22
CA LEU A 47 24.32 11.78 23.59
C LEU A 47 25.38 10.71 23.27
N ALA A 48 26.59 11.13 22.89
CA ALA A 48 27.71 10.23 22.66
C ALA A 48 28.14 9.53 23.96
N ASP A 49 28.27 10.30 25.04
CA ASP A 49 28.76 9.83 26.35
C ASP A 49 27.71 9.04 27.15
N LEU A 50 26.42 9.14 26.78
CA LEU A 50 25.35 8.38 27.44
C LEU A 50 25.59 6.87 27.36
N LYS A 51 25.67 6.23 28.52
CA LYS A 51 25.77 4.78 28.68
C LYS A 51 24.50 4.27 29.36
N PRO A 52 23.54 3.74 28.58
CA PRO A 52 22.33 3.17 29.14
C PRO A 52 22.64 2.09 30.17
N ARG A 53 22.06 2.18 31.35
CA ARG A 53 22.21 1.20 32.44
C ARG A 53 21.18 0.08 32.34
N THR A 54 20.04 0.40 31.75
CA THR A 54 18.90 -0.51 31.58
C THR A 54 18.52 -0.65 30.11
N TYR A 55 17.84 -1.74 29.77
CA TYR A 55 17.30 -1.93 28.41
C TYR A 55 16.33 -0.80 28.01
N LEU A 56 15.55 -0.28 28.96
CA LEU A 56 14.65 0.84 28.73
C LEU A 56 15.40 2.12 28.38
N GLU A 57 16.47 2.43 29.12
CA GLU A 57 17.36 3.54 28.78
C GLU A 57 17.99 3.34 27.40
N GLY A 58 18.32 2.10 27.02
CA GLY A 58 18.80 1.78 25.67
C GLY A 58 17.80 2.23 24.61
N LEU A 59 16.53 1.88 24.78
CA LEU A 59 15.45 2.30 23.89
C LEU A 59 15.28 3.83 23.85
N PHE A 60 15.35 4.49 25.01
CA PHE A 60 15.27 5.96 25.11
C PHE A 60 16.46 6.63 24.45
N LYS A 61 17.69 6.11 24.56
CA LYS A 61 18.85 6.63 23.84
C LYS A 61 18.59 6.58 22.33
N VAL A 62 18.12 5.45 21.81
CA VAL A 62 17.76 5.35 20.38
C VAL A 62 16.64 6.34 20.01
N ASP A 63 15.63 6.54 20.86
CA ASP A 63 14.58 7.54 20.62
C ASP A 63 15.15 8.97 20.58
N ALA A 64 16.07 9.30 21.48
CA ALA A 64 16.72 10.61 21.50
C ALA A 64 17.54 10.83 20.22
N LEU A 65 18.35 9.85 19.83
CA LEU A 65 19.13 9.91 18.58
C LEU A 65 18.24 10.08 17.35
N ILE A 66 17.09 9.38 17.31
CA ILE A 66 16.09 9.55 16.24
C ILE A 66 15.48 10.97 16.27
N HIS A 67 15.10 11.46 17.45
CA HIS A 67 14.48 12.77 17.62
C HIS A 67 15.40 13.90 17.15
N PHE A 68 16.68 13.81 17.49
CA PHE A 68 17.70 14.80 17.15
C PHE A 68 18.44 14.51 15.83
N LYS A 69 17.98 13.52 15.05
CA LYS A 69 18.52 13.15 13.73
C LYS A 69 20.04 12.91 13.71
N ARG A 70 20.52 12.09 14.63
CA ARG A 70 21.94 11.75 14.78
C ARG A 70 22.33 10.55 13.90
N THR A 71 22.53 10.82 12.61
CA THR A 71 22.62 9.77 11.57
C THR A 71 23.82 8.84 11.74
N GLU A 72 25.00 9.35 12.09
CA GLU A 72 26.22 8.55 12.25
C GLU A 72 26.07 7.55 13.41
N GLU A 73 25.57 8.00 14.55
CA GLU A 73 25.34 7.17 15.72
C GLU A 73 24.24 6.12 15.47
N LEU A 74 23.19 6.49 14.73
CA LEU A 74 22.14 5.54 14.31
C LEU A 74 22.66 4.51 13.30
N LEU A 75 23.64 4.87 12.47
CA LEU A 75 24.30 3.95 11.54
C LEU A 75 25.13 2.91 12.29
N GLU A 76 25.85 3.30 13.34
CA GLU A 76 26.57 2.34 14.20
C GLU A 76 25.61 1.37 14.89
N ILE A 77 24.50 1.87 15.44
CA ILE A 77 23.44 1.02 16.02
C ILE A 77 22.85 0.07 14.97
N LEU A 78 22.74 0.51 13.71
CA LEU A 78 22.28 -0.34 12.63
C LEU A 78 23.24 -1.50 12.36
N LYS A 79 24.55 -1.25 12.41
CA LYS A 79 25.60 -2.27 12.20
C LYS A 79 25.65 -3.30 13.33
N GLU A 80 25.30 -2.93 14.56
CA GLU A 80 25.23 -3.86 15.70
C GLU A 80 24.18 -4.96 15.52
N GLY A 81 23.18 -4.77 14.65
CA GLY A 81 22.23 -5.81 14.30
C GLY A 81 21.20 -6.15 15.38
N ASN A 82 20.94 -5.27 16.35
CA ASN A 82 19.87 -5.47 17.33
C ASN A 82 18.48 -5.37 16.67
N GLU A 83 17.69 -6.46 16.73
CA GLU A 83 16.42 -6.55 16.00
C GLU A 83 15.39 -5.48 16.37
N VAL A 84 15.32 -5.12 17.66
CA VAL A 84 14.37 -4.14 18.18
C VAL A 84 14.75 -2.74 17.68
N TYR A 85 16.04 -2.40 17.75
CA TYR A 85 16.53 -1.12 17.29
C TYR A 85 16.40 -0.99 15.77
N MET A 86 16.80 -2.00 14.99
CA MET A 86 16.63 -2.01 13.54
C MET A 86 15.16 -1.83 13.12
N SER A 87 14.23 -2.53 13.79
CA SER A 87 12.80 -2.39 13.50
C SER A 87 12.27 -0.98 13.78
N LYS A 88 12.91 -0.24 14.69
CA LYS A 88 12.59 1.15 15.01
C LYS A 88 13.21 2.12 14.01
N LEU A 89 14.46 1.88 13.59
CA LEU A 89 15.15 2.64 12.55
C LEU A 89 14.46 2.53 11.18
N LEU A 90 14.01 1.34 10.80
CA LEU A 90 13.29 1.10 9.53
C LEU A 90 11.98 1.89 9.40
N LYS A 91 11.37 2.30 10.52
CA LYS A 91 10.19 3.16 10.52
C LYS A 91 10.54 4.62 10.17
N GLN A 92 11.78 5.03 10.37
CA GLN A 92 12.27 6.39 10.13
C GLN A 92 12.67 6.57 8.67
N THR A 93 11.73 6.97 7.81
CA THR A 93 12.00 7.16 6.38
C THR A 93 13.11 8.19 6.11
N TRP A 94 13.23 9.23 6.95
CA TRP A 94 14.29 10.24 6.81
C TRP A 94 15.69 9.61 6.96
N PHE A 95 15.88 8.76 7.97
CA PHE A 95 17.16 8.10 8.24
C PHE A 95 17.54 7.15 7.11
N ILE A 96 16.57 6.36 6.64
CA ILE A 96 16.80 5.43 5.54
C ILE A 96 17.15 6.19 4.25
N LYS A 97 16.49 7.31 3.96
CA LYS A 97 16.88 8.17 2.83
C LYS A 97 18.32 8.64 2.97
N GLU A 98 18.65 9.24 4.10
CA GLU A 98 19.96 9.84 4.34
C GLU A 98 21.11 8.83 4.22
N VAL A 99 20.92 7.60 4.71
CA VAL A 99 21.95 6.55 4.67
C VAL A 99 22.06 5.88 3.29
N PHE A 100 20.94 5.66 2.60
CA PHE A 100 20.89 4.78 1.42
C PHE A 100 20.67 5.49 0.07
N ASP A 101 20.39 6.80 0.03
CA ASP A 101 20.21 7.51 -1.25
C ASP A 101 21.48 7.46 -2.10
N ASN A 102 22.62 7.74 -1.48
CA ASN A 102 23.92 7.78 -2.15
C ASN A 102 24.56 6.40 -2.32
N MET A 103 23.97 5.36 -1.73
CA MET A 103 24.47 3.99 -1.87
C MET A 103 24.04 3.42 -3.22
N THR A 104 24.99 2.82 -3.94
CA THR A 104 24.72 2.10 -5.19
C THR A 104 23.97 0.81 -4.92
N CYS A 105 23.18 0.32 -5.90
CA CYS A 105 22.46 -0.95 -5.76
C CYS A 105 23.43 -2.12 -5.54
N HIS A 106 24.58 -2.10 -6.23
CA HIS A 106 25.64 -3.07 -6.05
C HIS A 106 26.17 -3.08 -4.61
N GLU A 107 26.48 -1.93 -4.02
CA GLU A 107 26.96 -1.88 -2.63
C GLU A 107 25.90 -2.31 -1.62
N PHE A 108 24.66 -1.88 -1.84
CA PHE A 108 23.54 -2.28 -0.99
C PHE A 108 23.37 -3.81 -0.98
N VAL A 109 23.38 -4.44 -2.16
CA VAL A 109 23.16 -5.90 -2.27
C VAL A 109 24.39 -6.70 -1.88
N ASN A 110 25.59 -6.24 -2.25
CA ASN A 110 26.81 -7.04 -2.12
C ASN A 110 27.61 -6.78 -0.85
N LYS A 111 27.48 -5.60 -0.23
CA LYS A 111 28.20 -5.24 0.99
C LYS A 111 27.25 -5.15 2.19
N PHE A 112 26.10 -4.50 2.05
CA PHE A 112 25.19 -4.24 3.18
C PHE A 112 24.25 -5.41 3.49
N LEU A 113 23.42 -5.86 2.55
CA LEU A 113 22.45 -6.94 2.80
C LEU A 113 23.07 -8.23 3.40
N PRO A 114 24.29 -8.68 3.01
CA PRO A 114 24.88 -9.90 3.54
C PRO A 114 25.14 -9.87 5.05
N THR A 115 25.31 -8.69 5.66
CA THR A 115 25.51 -8.56 7.11
C THR A 115 24.22 -8.70 7.91
N MET A 116 23.07 -8.78 7.23
CA MET A 116 21.75 -8.82 7.84
C MET A 116 21.12 -10.21 7.78
N SER A 117 20.26 -10.51 8.76
CA SER A 117 19.43 -11.71 8.72
C SER A 117 18.42 -11.65 7.56
N TYR A 118 17.94 -12.81 7.11
CA TYR A 118 17.03 -12.90 5.97
C TYR A 118 15.75 -12.07 6.15
N SER A 119 15.19 -12.05 7.35
CA SER A 119 13.99 -11.26 7.66
C SER A 119 14.24 -9.76 7.49
N PHE A 120 15.43 -9.28 7.88
CA PHE A 120 15.82 -7.88 7.68
C PHE A 120 16.15 -7.55 6.23
N LYS A 121 16.78 -8.47 5.47
CA LYS A 121 16.99 -8.28 4.01
C LYS A 121 15.69 -7.93 3.30
N ILE A 122 14.64 -8.72 3.53
CA ILE A 122 13.31 -8.46 2.95
C ILE A 122 12.75 -7.10 3.40
N LYS A 123 12.87 -6.76 4.70
CA LYS A 123 12.39 -5.47 5.22
C LYS A 123 13.11 -4.29 4.58
N PHE A 124 14.44 -4.37 4.42
CA PHE A 124 15.23 -3.32 3.78
C PHE A 124 14.89 -3.18 2.30
N ILE A 125 14.79 -4.29 1.55
CA ILE A 125 14.36 -4.26 0.13
C ILE A 125 12.99 -3.60 0.00
N LYS A 126 12.00 -4.02 0.81
CA LYS A 126 10.67 -3.40 0.84
C LYS A 126 10.71 -1.92 1.21
N LYS A 127 11.65 -1.50 2.05
CA LYS A 127 11.81 -0.09 2.41
C LYS A 127 12.41 0.72 1.27
N MET A 128 13.38 0.16 0.52
CA MET A 128 13.91 0.78 -0.69
C MET A 128 12.80 0.99 -1.74
N CYS A 129 11.87 0.04 -1.88
CA CYS A 129 10.67 0.15 -2.75
C CYS A 129 9.78 1.38 -2.50
N LEU A 130 9.97 2.09 -1.39
CA LEU A 130 9.22 3.29 -1.02
C LEU A 130 10.01 4.59 -1.22
N ILE A 131 11.31 4.48 -1.51
CA ILE A 131 12.25 5.61 -1.43
C ILE A 131 12.92 5.84 -2.78
N TRP A 132 13.40 4.78 -3.42
CA TRP A 132 14.09 4.86 -4.69
C TRP A 132 13.12 5.01 -5.86
N ASP A 133 13.66 5.48 -6.97
CA ASP A 133 12.95 5.63 -8.23
C ASP A 133 12.93 4.33 -9.03
N GLU A 134 12.22 4.37 -10.15
CA GLU A 134 12.03 3.23 -11.04
C GLU A 134 13.35 2.72 -11.65
N ALA A 135 14.23 3.62 -12.08
CA ALA A 135 15.51 3.24 -12.69
C ALA A 135 16.41 2.50 -11.70
N LYS A 136 16.47 2.99 -10.45
CA LYS A 136 17.24 2.34 -9.38
C LYS A 136 16.59 1.01 -8.95
N HIS A 137 15.28 0.84 -9.13
CA HIS A 137 14.61 -0.45 -8.92
C HIS A 137 14.97 -1.50 -9.97
N ASP A 138 15.13 -1.12 -11.23
CA ASP A 138 15.60 -2.04 -12.27
C ASP A 138 17.00 -2.56 -11.96
N GLU A 139 17.91 -1.67 -11.58
CA GLU A 139 19.28 -2.02 -11.17
C GLU A 139 19.27 -2.89 -9.89
N LEU A 140 18.46 -2.52 -8.90
CA LEU A 140 18.30 -3.29 -7.67
C LEU A 140 17.80 -4.71 -7.96
N PHE A 141 16.82 -4.86 -8.86
CA PHE A 141 16.31 -6.18 -9.25
C PHE A 141 17.42 -7.04 -9.83
N VAL A 142 18.23 -6.52 -10.75
CA VAL A 142 19.36 -7.23 -11.34
C VAL A 142 20.36 -7.65 -10.26
N CYS A 143 20.79 -6.72 -9.41
CA CYS A 143 21.74 -7.03 -8.34
C CYS A 143 21.21 -8.13 -7.39
N ILE A 144 19.94 -8.04 -6.98
CA ILE A 144 19.33 -9.05 -6.10
C ILE A 144 19.22 -10.39 -6.82
N PHE A 145 18.81 -10.38 -8.09
CA PHE A 145 18.66 -11.59 -8.89
C PHE A 145 19.99 -12.32 -9.02
N ASP A 146 21.07 -11.61 -9.35
CA ASP A 146 22.40 -12.19 -9.53
C ASP A 146 22.94 -12.82 -8.24
N ARG A 147 22.71 -12.18 -7.08
CA ARG A 147 23.26 -12.66 -5.80
C ARG A 147 22.38 -13.68 -5.09
N TYR A 148 21.07 -13.47 -5.07
CA TYR A 148 20.12 -14.20 -4.23
C TYR A 148 19.05 -14.96 -5.03
N GLY A 149 19.05 -14.80 -6.35
CA GLY A 149 18.10 -15.44 -7.24
C GLY A 149 16.70 -14.82 -7.24
N LEU A 150 15.86 -15.39 -8.11
CA LEU A 150 14.48 -14.97 -8.33
C LEU A 150 13.60 -14.89 -7.07
N PRO A 151 13.69 -15.81 -6.08
CA PRO A 151 12.80 -15.79 -4.91
C PRO A 151 12.88 -14.48 -4.11
N LEU A 152 14.06 -13.85 -4.06
CA LEU A 152 14.24 -12.57 -3.39
C LEU A 152 14.01 -11.40 -4.36
N ALA A 153 14.45 -11.52 -5.62
CA ALA A 153 14.31 -10.45 -6.62
C ALA A 153 12.83 -10.09 -6.88
N LYS A 154 11.93 -11.10 -6.90
CA LYS A 154 10.49 -10.88 -7.09
C LYS A 154 9.85 -9.96 -6.04
N THR A 155 10.50 -9.73 -4.90
CA THR A 155 9.99 -8.79 -3.88
C THR A 155 10.00 -7.34 -4.36
N ASN A 156 10.89 -6.99 -5.30
CA ASN A 156 11.00 -5.64 -5.86
C ASN A 156 10.32 -5.51 -7.24
N LEU A 157 10.08 -6.61 -7.97
CA LEU A 157 9.62 -6.60 -9.37
C LEU A 157 8.47 -5.62 -9.69
N HIS A 158 7.43 -5.54 -8.86
CA HIS A 158 6.30 -4.61 -9.02
C HIS A 158 6.66 -3.11 -9.04
N LYS A 159 7.91 -2.74 -8.74
CA LYS A 159 8.45 -1.37 -8.77
C LYS A 159 9.40 -1.11 -9.94
N CYS A 160 9.80 -2.14 -10.68
CA CYS A 160 10.65 -2.05 -11.85
C CYS A 160 9.91 -1.41 -13.04
N SER A 161 10.61 -0.99 -14.09
CA SER A 161 10.02 -0.52 -15.34
C SER A 161 9.07 -1.55 -15.97
N ALA A 162 8.11 -1.09 -16.77
CA ALA A 162 7.18 -1.97 -17.46
C ALA A 162 7.92 -2.99 -18.35
N GLU A 163 8.95 -2.53 -19.05
CA GLU A 163 9.81 -3.38 -19.89
C GLU A 163 10.50 -4.47 -19.06
N LYS A 164 11.04 -4.11 -17.90
CA LYS A 164 11.69 -5.07 -17.00
C LYS A 164 10.70 -6.10 -16.47
N ILE A 165 9.49 -5.67 -16.10
CA ILE A 165 8.43 -6.57 -15.64
C ILE A 165 8.08 -7.56 -16.75
N HIS A 166 7.79 -7.06 -17.95
CA HIS A 166 7.40 -7.89 -19.09
C HIS A 166 8.47 -8.95 -19.41
N LYS A 167 9.72 -8.53 -19.61
CA LYS A 167 10.85 -9.45 -19.87
C LYS A 167 11.03 -10.50 -18.77
N THR A 168 10.80 -10.11 -17.52
CA THR A 168 10.96 -11.03 -16.39
C THR A 168 9.82 -12.05 -16.34
N LEU A 169 8.59 -11.66 -16.69
CA LEU A 169 7.45 -12.57 -16.79
C LEU A 169 7.67 -13.57 -17.93
N GLU A 170 8.08 -13.12 -19.13
CA GLU A 170 8.35 -14.01 -20.28
C GLU A 170 9.38 -15.11 -19.95
N LEU A 171 10.40 -14.77 -19.16
CA LEU A 171 11.48 -15.70 -18.83
C LEU A 171 11.18 -16.63 -17.66
N TYR A 172 10.26 -16.24 -16.76
CA TYR A 172 10.08 -16.93 -15.48
C TYR A 172 8.61 -17.02 -15.05
N GLU A 173 8.23 -18.18 -14.52
CA GLU A 173 6.95 -18.36 -13.84
C GLU A 173 6.94 -17.64 -12.48
N ILE A 174 6.32 -16.46 -12.42
CA ILE A 174 6.32 -15.62 -11.22
C ILE A 174 4.89 -15.40 -10.73
N LYS A 175 4.63 -15.92 -9.53
CA LYS A 175 3.44 -15.56 -8.75
C LYS A 175 3.75 -14.40 -7.81
N LEU A 176 3.10 -13.26 -8.05
CA LEU A 176 3.15 -12.09 -7.18
C LEU A 176 2.21 -12.25 -5.99
N THR A 177 2.43 -11.43 -4.96
CA THR A 177 1.50 -11.34 -3.83
C THR A 177 0.36 -10.38 -4.15
N SER A 178 -0.81 -10.57 -3.53
CA SER A 178 -2.00 -9.74 -3.78
C SER A 178 -1.76 -8.23 -3.58
N ASN A 179 -0.79 -7.83 -2.75
CA ASN A 179 -0.42 -6.41 -2.59
C ASN A 179 0.45 -5.89 -3.74
N GLN A 180 1.33 -6.73 -4.29
CA GLN A 180 2.13 -6.38 -5.46
C GLN A 180 1.25 -6.25 -6.70
N GLU A 181 0.28 -7.15 -6.87
CA GLU A 181 -0.69 -7.11 -7.97
C GLU A 181 -1.56 -5.83 -7.92
N LYS A 182 -2.02 -5.43 -6.73
CA LYS A 182 -2.70 -4.12 -6.56
C LYS A 182 -1.80 -2.96 -6.95
N HIS A 183 -0.51 -3.02 -6.60
CA HIS A 183 0.44 -1.98 -6.99
C HIS A 183 0.67 -1.92 -8.50
N LEU A 184 0.69 -3.07 -9.20
CA LEU A 184 0.76 -3.08 -10.66
C LEU A 184 -0.45 -2.34 -11.25
N PHE A 185 -1.65 -2.71 -10.81
CA PHE A 185 -2.88 -2.05 -11.26
C PHE A 185 -2.93 -0.55 -10.91
N ASP A 186 -2.45 -0.17 -9.73
CA ASP A 186 -2.38 1.24 -9.33
C ASP A 186 -1.44 2.06 -10.20
N ARG A 187 -0.44 1.43 -10.81
CA ARG A 187 0.55 2.08 -11.67
C ARG A 187 0.13 2.10 -13.14
N SER A 188 -0.34 0.97 -13.66
CA SER A 188 -0.81 0.86 -15.05
C SER A 188 -1.74 -0.33 -15.20
N GLU A 189 -2.89 -0.08 -15.82
CA GLU A 189 -3.87 -1.10 -16.15
C GLU A 189 -3.32 -2.11 -17.17
N ASN A 190 -2.48 -1.64 -18.11
CA ASN A 190 -1.84 -2.49 -19.12
C ASN A 190 -0.84 -3.47 -18.49
N ILE A 191 0.03 -3.01 -17.59
CA ILE A 191 1.01 -3.89 -16.92
C ILE A 191 0.27 -4.97 -16.09
N PHE A 192 -0.84 -4.58 -15.47
CA PHE A 192 -1.67 -5.52 -14.72
C PHE A 192 -2.38 -6.53 -15.64
N LEU A 193 -2.87 -6.10 -16.79
CA LEU A 193 -3.43 -6.98 -17.82
C LEU A 193 -2.37 -7.98 -18.32
N ASP A 194 -1.18 -7.51 -18.68
CA ASP A 194 -0.08 -8.34 -19.14
C ASP A 194 0.26 -9.43 -18.11
N TYR A 195 0.29 -9.07 -16.83
CA TYR A 195 0.50 -10.03 -15.74
C TYR A 195 -0.61 -11.08 -15.65
N ILE A 196 -1.88 -10.69 -15.78
CA ILE A 196 -3.00 -11.63 -15.75
C ILE A 196 -2.94 -12.59 -16.94
N LEU A 197 -2.67 -12.07 -18.14
CA LEU A 197 -2.57 -12.89 -19.35
C LEU A 197 -1.42 -13.90 -19.22
N HIS A 198 -0.24 -13.44 -18.79
CA HIS A 198 0.90 -14.31 -18.50
C HIS A 198 0.56 -15.40 -17.47
N HIS A 199 -0.14 -15.05 -16.39
CA HIS A 199 -0.56 -16.03 -15.38
C HIS A 199 -1.50 -17.09 -15.96
N ASN A 200 -2.33 -16.75 -16.95
CA ASN A 200 -3.24 -17.69 -17.59
C ASN A 200 -2.56 -18.56 -18.66
N GLU A 201 -1.46 -18.09 -19.25
CA GLU A 201 -0.68 -18.83 -20.24
C GLU A 201 0.24 -19.88 -19.59
N SER A 202 0.65 -19.66 -18.35
CA SER A 202 1.47 -20.61 -17.58
C SER A 202 0.73 -21.94 -17.35
N GLU A 203 1.21 -23.04 -17.95
CA GLU A 203 0.59 -24.38 -17.86
C GLU A 203 0.43 -24.88 -16.41
N SER A 204 1.29 -24.39 -15.51
CA SER A 204 1.29 -24.73 -14.08
C SER A 204 0.20 -24.02 -13.27
N LEU A 205 -0.48 -23.02 -13.84
CA LEU A 205 -1.40 -22.15 -13.12
C LEU A 205 -2.83 -22.28 -13.67
N SER A 206 -3.78 -22.46 -12.76
CA SER A 206 -5.18 -22.26 -13.11
C SER A 206 -5.42 -20.79 -13.47
N LYS A 207 -6.51 -20.55 -14.19
CA LYS A 207 -7.05 -19.22 -14.44
C LYS A 207 -6.93 -18.30 -13.22
N TYR A 208 -6.53 -17.05 -13.43
CA TYR A 208 -6.27 -16.09 -12.36
C TYR A 208 -7.47 -15.96 -11.40
N ASP A 209 -7.23 -16.27 -10.12
CA ASP A 209 -8.23 -16.29 -9.06
C ASP A 209 -7.66 -15.68 -7.76
N GLU A 210 -7.67 -14.35 -7.68
CA GLU A 210 -7.36 -13.63 -6.44
C GLU A 210 -8.52 -12.67 -6.08
N PRO A 211 -9.49 -13.12 -5.26
CA PRO A 211 -10.70 -12.36 -4.96
C PRO A 211 -10.42 -10.98 -4.36
N LYS A 212 -9.34 -10.84 -3.59
CA LYS A 212 -8.97 -9.56 -2.95
C LYS A 212 -8.49 -8.52 -3.96
N VAL A 213 -7.88 -8.95 -5.06
CA VAL A 213 -7.39 -8.06 -6.11
C VAL A 213 -8.51 -7.76 -7.09
N ILE A 214 -9.27 -8.77 -7.52
CA ILE A 214 -10.45 -8.59 -8.36
C ILE A 214 -11.46 -7.63 -7.70
N GLY A 215 -11.73 -7.82 -6.41
CA GLY A 215 -12.61 -6.91 -5.65
C GLY A 215 -12.06 -5.49 -5.54
N TYR A 216 -10.73 -5.32 -5.52
CA TYR A 216 -10.07 -4.02 -5.52
C TYR A 216 -10.19 -3.32 -6.87
N VAL A 217 -9.88 -4.02 -7.97
CA VAL A 217 -10.04 -3.54 -9.35
C VAL A 217 -11.49 -3.11 -9.59
N ALA A 218 -12.44 -3.97 -9.25
CA ALA A 218 -13.87 -3.70 -9.40
C ALA A 218 -14.34 -2.44 -8.65
N LEU A 219 -13.74 -2.13 -7.50
CA LEU A 219 -14.09 -0.96 -6.70
C LEU A 219 -13.54 0.34 -7.31
N LYS A 220 -12.31 0.28 -7.82
CA LYS A 220 -11.53 1.43 -8.31
C LYS A 220 -11.85 1.76 -9.76
N ASN A 221 -11.79 0.78 -10.66
CA ASN A 221 -12.19 0.91 -12.07
C ASN A 221 -13.15 -0.23 -12.48
N PRO A 222 -14.47 -0.04 -12.34
CA PRO A 222 -15.45 -1.03 -12.75
C PRO A 222 -15.54 -1.24 -14.27
N GLY A 223 -15.12 -0.27 -15.09
CA GLY A 223 -15.10 -0.41 -16.56
C GLY A 223 -14.04 -1.40 -17.00
N PHE A 224 -12.81 -1.22 -16.53
CA PHE A 224 -11.70 -2.13 -16.80
C PHE A 224 -11.98 -3.57 -16.32
N LEU A 225 -12.69 -3.74 -15.20
CA LEU A 225 -13.14 -5.08 -14.76
C LEU A 225 -14.04 -5.76 -15.81
N LEU A 226 -14.92 -5.00 -16.46
CA LEU A 226 -15.83 -5.54 -17.48
C LEU A 226 -15.05 -5.95 -18.74
N GLU A 227 -14.04 -5.18 -19.13
CA GLU A 227 -13.12 -5.53 -20.23
C GLU A 227 -12.39 -6.84 -19.94
N LEU A 228 -11.80 -6.95 -18.74
CA LEU A 228 -11.15 -8.19 -18.29
C LEU A 228 -12.11 -9.39 -18.26
N LYS A 229 -13.39 -9.15 -17.91
CA LYS A 229 -14.42 -10.19 -17.94
C LYS A 229 -14.72 -10.64 -19.38
N GLN A 230 -14.82 -9.69 -20.33
CA GLN A 230 -15.06 -9.99 -21.75
C GLN A 230 -13.92 -10.83 -22.33
N GLN A 231 -12.68 -10.54 -21.95
CA GLN A 231 -11.49 -11.32 -22.34
C GLN A 231 -11.38 -12.66 -21.61
N ASN A 232 -12.35 -13.00 -20.75
CA ASN A 232 -12.33 -14.20 -19.92
C ASN A 232 -11.00 -14.31 -19.13
N ALA A 233 -10.43 -13.21 -18.66
CA ALA A 233 -9.07 -13.17 -18.12
C ALA A 233 -8.97 -13.65 -16.65
N PHE A 234 -10.06 -13.77 -15.91
CA PHE A 234 -10.03 -14.17 -14.49
C PHE A 234 -11.30 -14.93 -14.05
N VAL A 235 -11.23 -15.59 -12.89
CA VAL A 235 -12.38 -16.21 -12.23
C VAL A 235 -13.14 -15.15 -11.43
N LEU A 236 -14.35 -14.81 -11.87
CA LEU A 236 -15.16 -13.80 -11.20
C LEU A 236 -15.99 -14.42 -10.07
N HIS A 237 -15.74 -13.97 -8.85
CA HIS A 237 -16.57 -14.25 -7.68
C HIS A 237 -17.68 -13.21 -7.50
N THR A 238 -18.70 -13.56 -6.72
CA THR A 238 -19.82 -12.67 -6.40
C THR A 238 -19.34 -11.35 -5.77
N LEU A 239 -19.61 -10.23 -6.44
CA LEU A 239 -19.18 -8.91 -5.98
C LEU A 239 -19.98 -8.39 -4.79
N GLY A 240 -19.38 -7.50 -4.00
CA GLY A 240 -20.07 -6.81 -2.90
C GLY A 240 -21.23 -5.92 -3.38
N ARG A 241 -22.20 -5.63 -2.50
CA ARG A 241 -23.40 -4.83 -2.83
C ARG A 241 -23.06 -3.46 -3.40
N ARG A 242 -22.05 -2.78 -2.82
CA ARG A 242 -21.62 -1.43 -3.25
C ARG A 242 -21.02 -1.45 -4.66
N THR A 243 -20.12 -2.40 -4.92
CA THR A 243 -19.47 -2.59 -6.22
C THR A 243 -20.47 -3.00 -7.30
N THR A 244 -21.39 -3.91 -6.95
CA THR A 244 -22.51 -4.32 -7.82
C THR A 244 -23.32 -3.12 -8.30
N LYS A 245 -23.67 -2.19 -7.41
CA LYS A 245 -24.42 -0.97 -7.78
C LYS A 245 -23.65 -0.09 -8.78
N LYS A 246 -22.34 0.08 -8.59
CA LYS A 246 -21.50 0.86 -9.51
C LYS A 246 -21.46 0.24 -10.90
N ILE A 247 -21.23 -1.08 -10.98
CA ILE A 247 -21.18 -1.80 -12.24
C ILE A 247 -22.55 -1.77 -12.92
N PHE A 248 -23.63 -2.01 -12.17
CA PHE A 248 -24.99 -1.95 -12.71
C PHE A 248 -25.28 -0.62 -13.40
N ASN A 249 -24.85 0.52 -12.85
CA ASN A 249 -25.06 1.81 -13.49
C ASN A 249 -24.37 1.95 -14.86
N ILE A 250 -23.27 1.21 -15.09
CA ILE A 250 -22.53 1.20 -16.35
C ILE A 250 -23.23 0.29 -17.37
N VAL A 251 -23.61 -0.92 -16.95
CA VAL A 251 -24.22 -1.93 -17.84
C VAL A 251 -25.76 -1.91 -17.83
N LYS A 252 -26.39 -0.88 -17.26
CA LYS A 252 -27.85 -0.87 -17.00
C LYS A 252 -28.71 -1.13 -18.25
N GLU A 253 -28.27 -0.64 -19.41
CA GLU A 253 -28.99 -0.82 -20.66
C GLU A 253 -28.78 -2.22 -21.24
N ASP A 254 -27.57 -2.76 -21.14
CA ASP A 254 -27.23 -4.12 -21.56
C ASP A 254 -27.89 -5.18 -20.68
N VAL A 255 -28.03 -4.93 -19.38
CA VAL A 255 -28.69 -5.84 -18.43
C VAL A 255 -30.16 -6.04 -18.78
N LYS A 256 -30.84 -5.03 -19.35
CA LYS A 256 -32.24 -5.18 -19.81
C LYS A 256 -32.35 -6.20 -20.94
N ASN A 257 -31.32 -6.29 -21.78
CA ASN A 257 -31.31 -7.14 -22.97
C ASN A 257 -30.69 -8.52 -22.70
N ASN A 258 -29.83 -8.66 -21.68
CA ASN A 258 -29.09 -9.90 -21.41
C ASN A 258 -28.91 -10.20 -19.91
N VAL A 259 -30.03 -10.39 -19.20
CA VAL A 259 -30.08 -10.58 -17.74
C VAL A 259 -29.20 -11.74 -17.27
N ASP A 260 -29.24 -12.88 -17.96
CA ASP A 260 -28.54 -14.12 -17.56
C ASP A 260 -27.01 -13.96 -17.58
N ALA A 261 -26.47 -13.19 -18.54
CA ALA A 261 -25.03 -12.91 -18.63
C ALA A 261 -24.50 -12.06 -17.47
N HIS A 262 -25.37 -11.27 -16.84
CA HIS A 262 -25.03 -10.37 -15.74
C HIS A 262 -25.42 -10.91 -14.35
N GLN A 263 -26.29 -11.92 -14.27
CA GLN A 263 -26.71 -12.55 -13.02
C GLN A 263 -25.55 -13.21 -12.25
N LYS A 264 -24.53 -13.72 -12.97
CA LYS A 264 -23.30 -14.27 -12.35
C LYS A 264 -22.36 -13.20 -11.78
N LEU A 265 -22.51 -11.94 -12.21
CA LEU A 265 -21.65 -10.82 -11.85
C LEU A 265 -22.28 -9.95 -10.76
N LEU A 266 -23.59 -9.74 -10.83
CA LEU A 266 -24.32 -8.82 -9.97
C LEU A 266 -25.06 -9.57 -8.87
N LYS A 267 -25.01 -9.05 -7.63
CA LYS A 267 -25.85 -9.59 -6.55
C LYS A 267 -27.34 -9.47 -6.90
N ASN A 268 -28.07 -10.58 -6.78
CA ASN A 268 -29.52 -10.66 -6.96
C ASN A 268 -30.28 -9.59 -6.17
N SER A 269 -29.85 -9.28 -4.93
CA SER A 269 -30.50 -8.25 -4.12
C SER A 269 -30.41 -6.83 -4.70
N VAL A 270 -29.44 -6.54 -5.56
CA VAL A 270 -29.35 -5.25 -6.27
C VAL A 270 -30.20 -5.27 -7.54
N MET A 271 -30.23 -6.41 -8.25
CA MET A 271 -31.06 -6.58 -9.44
C MET A 271 -32.56 -6.56 -9.11
N LEU A 272 -32.98 -7.23 -8.03
CA LEU A 272 -34.38 -7.30 -7.58
C LEU A 272 -34.91 -5.94 -7.13
N ILE A 273 -34.10 -5.14 -6.42
CA ILE A 273 -34.49 -3.77 -6.04
C ILE A 273 -34.77 -2.92 -7.29
N TRP A 274 -34.00 -3.12 -8.36
CA TRP A 274 -34.20 -2.42 -9.62
C TRP A 274 -35.39 -2.95 -10.43
N GLN A 275 -35.59 -4.27 -10.48
CA GLN A 275 -36.80 -4.84 -11.09
C GLN A 275 -38.06 -4.31 -10.40
N CYS A 276 -38.08 -4.27 -9.06
CA CYS A 276 -39.19 -3.68 -8.32
C CYS A 276 -39.34 -2.18 -8.60
N CYS A 277 -38.27 -1.39 -8.63
CA CYS A 277 -38.35 0.03 -8.97
C CYS A 277 -38.81 0.27 -10.42
N PHE A 278 -38.35 -0.53 -11.38
CA PHE A 278 -38.78 -0.43 -12.77
C PHE A 278 -40.24 -0.81 -12.91
N TYR A 279 -40.68 -1.95 -12.37
CA TYR A 279 -42.09 -2.35 -12.40
C TYR A 279 -42.99 -1.33 -11.71
N VAL A 280 -42.59 -0.79 -10.56
CA VAL A 280 -43.36 0.26 -9.87
C VAL A 280 -43.43 1.52 -10.71
N TRP A 281 -42.34 1.92 -11.38
CA TRP A 281 -42.33 3.10 -12.23
C TRP A 281 -43.11 2.89 -13.53
N THR A 282 -43.05 1.72 -14.16
CA THR A 282 -43.85 1.37 -15.35
C THR A 282 -45.33 1.26 -15.00
N ILE A 283 -45.69 0.70 -13.84
CA ILE A 283 -47.07 0.67 -13.36
C ILE A 283 -47.57 2.09 -13.05
N LEU A 284 -46.76 2.93 -12.40
CA LEU A 284 -47.10 4.33 -12.15
C LEU A 284 -47.18 5.13 -13.46
N PHE A 285 -46.30 4.88 -14.42
CA PHE A 285 -46.29 5.57 -15.71
C PHE A 285 -47.44 5.11 -16.61
N CYS A 286 -47.77 3.81 -16.65
CA CYS A 286 -48.99 3.32 -17.29
C CYS A 286 -50.24 3.88 -16.61
N ALA A 287 -50.30 3.91 -15.28
CA ALA A 287 -51.42 4.55 -14.58
C ALA A 287 -51.53 6.05 -14.86
N PHE A 288 -50.41 6.74 -15.07
CA PHE A 288 -50.39 8.17 -15.42
C PHE A 288 -50.70 8.42 -16.91
N CYS A 289 -50.26 7.54 -17.81
CA CYS A 289 -50.61 7.57 -19.23
C CYS A 289 -52.07 7.19 -19.46
N ASP A 290 -52.62 6.22 -18.74
CA ASP A 290 -54.05 5.89 -18.78
C ASP A 290 -54.88 7.06 -18.22
N ALA A 291 -54.40 7.74 -17.17
CA ALA A 291 -55.03 8.96 -16.66
C ALA A 291 -54.97 10.14 -17.64
N GLN A 292 -53.89 10.29 -18.43
CA GLN A 292 -53.79 11.34 -19.45
C GLN A 292 -54.51 11.00 -20.77
N CYS A 293 -54.56 9.73 -21.18
CA CYS A 293 -55.34 9.27 -22.34
C CYS A 293 -56.85 9.38 -22.09
N LEU A 294 -57.31 9.21 -20.84
CA LEU A 294 -58.71 9.47 -20.46
C LEU A 294 -59.09 10.96 -20.46
N CYS A 295 -58.12 11.89 -20.46
CA CYS A 295 -58.38 13.32 -20.52
C CYS A 295 -58.37 13.92 -21.94
N PHE A 296 -57.87 13.21 -22.97
CA PHE A 296 -57.77 13.77 -24.33
C PHE A 296 -58.90 13.36 -25.29
N VAL A 297 -59.86 12.53 -24.86
CA VAL A 297 -61.01 12.11 -25.70
C VAL A 297 -62.33 12.82 -25.32
N SER A 298 -62.36 13.66 -24.28
CA SER A 298 -63.63 14.28 -23.81
C SER A 298 -63.76 15.78 -24.03
N SER A 299 -62.97 16.40 -24.92
CA SER A 299 -63.09 17.84 -25.15
C SER A 299 -62.68 18.26 -26.56
N HIS A 300 -63.41 17.80 -27.58
CA HIS A 300 -63.76 18.57 -28.79
C HIS A 300 -64.51 17.68 -29.80
N VAL A 301 -65.83 17.59 -29.66
CA VAL A 301 -66.74 17.67 -30.81
C VAL A 301 -67.75 18.76 -30.48
N THR A 302 -67.95 19.60 -31.49
CA THR A 302 -68.35 20.99 -31.43
C THR A 302 -69.77 21.16 -32.00
N ILE A 303 -70.35 22.34 -31.74
CA ILE A 303 -71.27 23.11 -32.61
C ILE A 303 -72.79 22.90 -32.45
N LYS A 304 -73.41 24.07 -32.17
CA LYS A 304 -74.81 24.53 -32.34
C LYS A 304 -75.86 24.11 -31.32
#